data_AF-A0A2D6CN51-F1
#
_entry.id   AF-A0A2D6CN51-F1
#
_cell.length_a   1.000
_cell.length_b   1.000
_cell.length_c   1.000
_cell.angle_alpha   90.00
_cell.angle_beta   90.00
_cell.angle_gamma   90.00
#
_symmetry.space_group_name_H-M   'P 1'
#
loop_
_entity.id
_entity.type
_entity.pdbx_description
1 polymer ?
#
loop_
_entity_poly.entity_id
_entity_poly.type
_entity_poly.pdbx_seq_one_letter_code
_entity_poly.pdbx_strand_id
1 'polypeptide(L)'
;MSESDVDLRAQVRDKALGLLARREHSRGELQQKLLQRGYKSPLINQVLDELCARDELSDSRYAQALVSHRAKTGYGPAYIRQELRERRVDPRIIDSVLSDAEFCWAEIASAKYASHFQNQVIQDYRDWARRASYLQRRGFDTETIRRVLGEWQSPG
;
A
#
# COMPACT_ATOMS: atom_id res chain seq x y z
N MET A 1 -38.08 -1.11 8.12
CA MET A 1 -36.99 -1.96 8.62
C MET A 1 -37.55 -2.75 9.78
N SER A 2 -37.47 -4.08 9.75
CA SER A 2 -37.85 -4.90 10.91
C SER A 2 -36.82 -4.72 12.04
N GLU A 3 -37.18 -5.09 13.26
CA GLU A 3 -36.27 -5.08 14.42
C GLU A 3 -34.98 -5.90 14.16
N SER A 4 -35.09 -6.99 13.39
CA SER A 4 -33.96 -7.79 12.94
C SER A 4 -33.00 -7.05 11.98
N ASP A 5 -33.52 -6.16 11.14
CA ASP A 5 -32.71 -5.39 10.19
C ASP A 5 -31.89 -4.30 10.90
N VAL A 6 -32.45 -3.73 11.97
CA VAL A 6 -31.77 -2.73 12.81
C VAL A 6 -30.59 -3.36 13.54
N ASP A 7 -30.79 -4.56 14.12
CA ASP A 7 -29.74 -5.30 14.81
C ASP A 7 -28.59 -5.70 13.85
N LEU A 8 -28.91 -6.24 12.67
CA LEU A 8 -27.90 -6.57 11.67
C LEU A 8 -27.07 -5.36 11.24
N ARG A 9 -27.69 -4.19 11.07
CA ARG A 9 -26.96 -2.95 10.74
C ARG A 9 -26.00 -2.55 11.85
N ALA A 10 -26.43 -2.61 13.10
CA ALA A 10 -25.59 -2.31 14.26
C ALA A 10 -24.39 -3.26 14.32
N GLN A 11 -24.61 -4.56 14.12
CA GLN A 11 -23.53 -5.55 14.06
C GLN A 11 -22.50 -5.24 12.96
N VAL A 12 -22.94 -4.89 11.74
CA VAL A 12 -22.04 -4.51 10.64
C VAL A 12 -21.20 -3.28 11.03
N ARG A 13 -21.85 -2.26 11.62
CA ARG A 13 -21.18 -1.03 12.08
C ARG A 13 -20.13 -1.35 13.14
N ASP A 14 -20.48 -2.12 14.17
CA ASP A 14 -19.57 -2.46 15.26
C ASP A 14 -18.37 -3.28 14.76
N LYS A 15 -18.58 -4.20 13.81
CA LYS A 15 -17.46 -4.92 13.19
C LYS A 15 -16.56 -4.00 12.38
N ALA A 16 -17.12 -3.06 11.63
CA ALA A 16 -16.33 -2.09 10.86
C ALA A 16 -15.50 -1.18 11.80
N LEU A 17 -16.13 -0.63 12.84
CA LEU A 17 -15.46 0.21 13.84
C LEU A 17 -14.38 -0.56 14.61
N GLY A 18 -14.64 -1.81 14.99
CA GLY A 18 -13.64 -2.66 15.64
C GLY A 18 -12.42 -2.97 14.75
N LEU A 19 -12.59 -2.99 13.43
CA LEU A 19 -11.46 -3.09 12.49
C LEU A 19 -10.70 -1.76 12.40
N LEU A 20 -11.42 -0.65 12.27
CA LEU A 20 -10.85 0.70 12.19
C LEU A 20 -10.08 1.11 13.45
N ALA A 21 -10.55 0.70 14.63
CA ALA A 21 -9.89 0.98 15.90
C ALA A 21 -8.47 0.39 16.01
N ARG A 22 -8.14 -0.64 15.20
CA ARG A 22 -6.81 -1.27 15.20
C ARG A 22 -5.82 -0.59 14.26
N ARG A 23 -6.32 -0.12 13.12
CA ARG A 23 -5.58 0.64 12.10
C ARG A 23 -6.53 1.17 11.05
N GLU A 24 -6.04 2.12 10.25
CA GLU A 24 -6.68 2.53 9.01
C GLU A 24 -6.95 1.34 8.08
N HIS A 25 -8.09 1.38 7.41
CA HIS A 25 -8.51 0.41 6.40
C HIS A 25 -9.06 1.14 5.19
N SER A 26 -8.87 0.61 3.99
CA SER A 26 -9.61 1.11 2.84
C SER A 26 -11.07 0.67 2.91
N ARG A 27 -11.96 1.43 2.25
CA ARG A 27 -13.36 1.08 2.07
C ARG A 27 -13.50 -0.29 1.39
N GLY A 28 -12.68 -0.56 0.37
CA GLY A 28 -12.66 -1.83 -0.33
C GLY A 28 -12.24 -3.01 0.56
N GLU A 29 -11.24 -2.80 1.43
CA GLU A 29 -10.79 -3.81 2.39
C GLU A 29 -11.90 -4.15 3.40
N LEU A 30 -12.56 -3.14 3.98
CA LEU A 30 -13.67 -3.36 4.89
C LEU A 30 -14.84 -4.07 4.22
N GLN A 31 -15.19 -3.67 2.99
CA GLN A 31 -16.25 -4.30 2.23
C GLN A 31 -15.98 -5.80 2.05
N GLN A 32 -14.77 -6.19 1.62
CA GLN A 32 -14.40 -7.59 1.47
C GLN A 32 -14.45 -8.36 2.80
N LYS A 33 -13.92 -7.77 3.88
CA LYS A 33 -13.95 -8.40 5.21
C LYS A 33 -15.36 -8.62 5.74
N LEU A 34 -16.28 -7.69 5.47
CA LEU A 34 -17.68 -7.81 5.89
C LEU A 34 -18.44 -8.82 5.02
N LEU A 35 -18.18 -8.87 3.70
CA LEU A 35 -18.73 -9.90 2.80
C LEU A 35 -18.29 -11.31 3.22
N GLN A 36 -17.01 -11.50 3.56
CA GLN A 36 -16.49 -12.79 4.06
C GLN A 36 -17.13 -13.24 5.38
N ARG A 37 -17.74 -12.32 6.13
CA ARG A 37 -18.50 -12.61 7.36
C ARG A 37 -19.97 -12.93 7.11
N GLY A 38 -20.42 -12.93 5.86
CA GLY A 38 -21.79 -13.28 5.47
C GLY A 38 -22.76 -12.10 5.43
N TYR A 39 -22.31 -10.87 5.63
CA TYR A 39 -23.18 -9.69 5.50
C TYR A 39 -23.48 -9.38 4.03
N LYS A 40 -24.66 -8.81 3.75
CA LYS A 40 -25.11 -8.52 2.39
C LYS A 40 -24.55 -7.18 1.89
N SER A 41 -24.16 -7.13 0.62
CA SER A 41 -23.56 -5.94 -0.03
C SER A 41 -24.35 -4.64 0.17
N PRO A 42 -25.70 -4.60 0.01
CA PRO A 42 -26.46 -3.35 0.21
C PRO A 42 -26.31 -2.77 1.63
N LEU A 43 -26.40 -3.63 2.65
CA LEU A 43 -26.26 -3.23 4.05
C LEU A 43 -24.83 -2.77 4.37
N ILE A 44 -23.83 -3.50 3.86
CA ILE A 44 -22.42 -3.12 3.98
C ILE A 44 -22.18 -1.75 3.38
N ASN A 45 -22.67 -1.51 2.16
CA ASN A 45 -22.44 -0.25 1.46
C ASN A 45 -23.04 0.92 2.23
N GLN A 46 -24.29 0.79 2.68
CA GLN A 46 -24.94 1.81 3.49
C GLN A 46 -24.14 2.16 4.76
N VAL A 47 -23.70 1.15 5.52
CA VAL A 47 -22.91 1.39 6.74
C VAL A 47 -21.58 2.07 6.39
N LEU A 48 -20.85 1.56 5.39
CA LEU A 48 -19.56 2.14 5.02
C LEU A 48 -19.68 3.57 4.47
N ASP A 49 -20.76 3.90 3.75
CA ASP A 49 -21.01 5.26 3.27
C ASP A 49 -21.24 6.24 4.43
N GLU A 50 -21.97 5.82 5.47
CA GLU A 50 -22.14 6.62 6.69
C GLU A 50 -20.83 6.80 7.45
N LEU A 51 -19.98 5.77 7.53
CA LEU A 51 -18.66 5.88 8.15
C LEU A 51 -17.78 6.86 7.37
N CYS A 52 -17.81 6.83 6.03
CA CYS A 52 -17.13 7.81 5.19
C CYS A 52 -17.66 9.24 5.43
N ALA A 53 -18.99 9.41 5.50
CA ALA A 53 -19.61 10.71 5.71
C ALA A 53 -19.26 11.34 7.07
N ARG A 54 -18.93 10.50 8.07
CA ARG A 54 -18.46 10.92 9.41
C ARG A 54 -16.94 11.03 9.51
N ASP A 55 -16.23 10.83 8.41
CA ASP A 55 -14.77 10.74 8.37
C ASP A 55 -14.19 9.65 9.31
N GLU A 56 -15.00 8.67 9.73
CA GLU A 56 -14.57 7.50 10.51
C GLU A 56 -13.79 6.50 9.62
N LEU A 57 -14.08 6.50 8.30
CA LEU A 57 -13.43 5.70 7.27
C LEU A 57 -12.89 6.61 6.17
N SER A 58 -11.59 6.55 5.87
CA SER A 58 -10.96 7.40 4.86
C SER A 58 -9.91 6.66 4.04
N ASP A 59 -10.17 6.51 2.74
CA ASP A 59 -9.21 5.93 1.80
C ASP A 59 -7.93 6.78 1.70
N SER A 60 -8.02 8.10 1.86
CA SER A 60 -6.85 8.99 1.87
C SER A 60 -5.96 8.75 3.08
N ARG A 61 -6.52 8.69 4.30
CA ARG A 61 -5.73 8.36 5.51
C ARG A 61 -5.14 6.97 5.42
N TYR A 62 -5.92 5.99 4.94
CA TYR A 62 -5.42 4.65 4.70
C TYR A 62 -4.24 4.65 3.72
N ALA A 63 -4.36 5.35 2.60
CA ALA A 63 -3.32 5.39 1.58
C ALA A 63 -2.05 6.04 2.12
N GLN A 64 -2.15 7.20 2.79
CA GLN A 64 -1.02 7.88 3.43
C GLN A 64 -0.31 6.99 4.45
N ALA A 65 -1.06 6.30 5.32
CA ALA A 65 -0.50 5.38 6.30
C ALA A 65 0.25 4.22 5.63
N LEU A 66 -0.30 3.67 4.55
CA LEU A 66 0.35 2.61 3.79
C LEU A 66 1.62 3.09 3.08
N VAL A 67 1.59 4.25 2.41
CA VAL A 67 2.78 4.84 1.75
C VAL A 67 3.89 5.03 2.79
N SER A 68 3.59 5.67 3.91
CA SER A 68 4.56 5.90 4.99
C SER A 68 5.15 4.59 5.53
N HIS A 69 4.32 3.60 5.80
CA HIS A 69 4.78 2.29 6.29
C HIS A 69 5.66 1.57 5.26
N ARG A 70 5.29 1.60 3.97
CA ARG A 70 6.04 0.93 2.90
C ARG A 70 7.35 1.62 2.56
N ALA A 71 7.37 2.95 2.53
CA ALA A 71 8.60 3.72 2.43
C ALA A 71 9.58 3.35 3.55
N LYS A 72 9.12 3.33 4.81
CA LYS A 72 9.94 2.92 5.98
C LYS A 72 10.47 1.48 5.90
N THR A 73 9.78 0.60 5.18
CA THR A 73 10.17 -0.83 5.03
C THR A 73 10.93 -1.12 3.72
N GLY A 74 11.25 -0.08 2.94
CA GLY A 74 12.06 -0.16 1.74
C GLY A 74 11.30 -0.74 0.54
N TYR A 75 10.09 -0.25 0.32
CA TYR A 75 9.31 -0.46 -0.91
C TYR A 75 9.15 0.86 -1.66
N GLY A 76 9.21 0.78 -2.98
CA GLY A 76 9.11 1.92 -3.89
C GLY A 76 7.70 2.17 -4.42
N PRO A 77 7.51 3.26 -5.18
CA PRO A 77 6.20 3.75 -5.60
C PRO A 77 5.37 2.74 -6.39
N ALA A 78 6.01 1.94 -7.26
CA ALA A 78 5.29 1.01 -8.12
C ALA A 78 4.64 -0.12 -7.31
N TYR A 79 5.32 -0.61 -6.27
CA TYR A 79 4.78 -1.63 -5.37
C TYR A 79 3.64 -1.06 -4.54
N ILE A 80 3.84 0.13 -3.96
CA ILE A 80 2.83 0.81 -3.14
C ILE A 80 1.55 1.07 -3.95
N ARG A 81 1.70 1.58 -5.18
CA ARG A 81 0.59 1.79 -6.11
C ARG A 81 -0.20 0.51 -6.37
N GLN A 82 0.50 -0.60 -6.61
CA GLN A 82 -0.15 -1.89 -6.85
C GLN A 82 -0.91 -2.38 -5.61
N GLU A 83 -0.29 -2.29 -4.42
CA GLU A 83 -0.94 -2.70 -3.18
C GLU A 83 -2.19 -1.85 -2.87
N LEU A 84 -2.13 -0.53 -3.11
CA LEU A 84 -3.31 0.34 -2.96
C LEU A 84 -4.44 -0.03 -3.92
N ARG A 85 -4.12 -0.40 -5.17
CA ARG A 85 -5.10 -0.87 -6.16
C ARG A 85 -5.75 -2.18 -5.76
N GLU A 86 -4.98 -3.14 -5.24
CA GLU A 86 -5.51 -4.40 -4.72
C GLU A 86 -6.47 -4.18 -3.56
N ARG A 87 -6.26 -3.11 -2.80
CA ARG A 87 -7.13 -2.64 -1.70
C ARG A 87 -8.26 -1.73 -2.18
N ARG A 88 -8.44 -1.61 -3.50
CA ARG A 88 -9.50 -0.86 -4.19
C ARG A 88 -9.55 0.62 -3.81
N VAL A 89 -8.40 1.23 -3.53
CA VAL A 89 -8.29 2.68 -3.35
C VAL A 89 -8.43 3.36 -4.71
N ASP A 90 -9.17 4.47 -4.75
CA ASP A 90 -9.37 5.25 -5.98
C ASP A 90 -8.01 5.69 -6.57
N PRO A 91 -7.75 5.48 -7.88
CA PRO A 91 -6.50 5.89 -8.52
C PRO A 91 -6.11 7.36 -8.27
N ARG A 92 -7.08 8.27 -8.18
CA ARG A 92 -6.84 9.70 -7.92
C ARG A 92 -6.28 9.94 -6.52
N ILE A 93 -6.77 9.19 -5.53
CA ILE A 93 -6.21 9.23 -4.16
C ILE A 93 -4.78 8.70 -4.20
N ILE A 94 -4.55 7.58 -4.88
CA ILE A 94 -3.21 6.99 -5.02
C ILE A 94 -2.22 7.99 -5.63
N ASP A 95 -2.63 8.65 -6.72
CA ASP A 95 -1.79 9.64 -7.41
C ASP A 95 -1.52 10.86 -6.52
N SER A 96 -2.53 11.37 -5.82
CA SER A 96 -2.35 12.47 -4.85
C SER A 96 -1.35 12.06 -3.77
N VAL A 97 -1.60 10.96 -3.04
CA VAL A 97 -0.76 10.62 -1.87
C VAL A 97 0.67 10.26 -2.25
N LEU A 98 0.91 9.71 -3.45
CA LEU A 98 2.28 9.43 -3.92
C LEU A 98 3.00 10.69 -4.42
N SER A 99 2.25 11.67 -4.94
CA SER A 99 2.82 12.95 -5.38
C SER A 99 3.10 13.88 -4.21
N ASP A 100 2.21 13.89 -3.21
CA ASP A 100 2.34 14.67 -1.97
C ASP A 100 3.40 14.06 -1.03
N ALA A 101 3.81 12.82 -1.27
CA ALA A 101 4.82 12.16 -0.47
C ALA A 101 6.22 12.69 -0.82
N GLU A 102 6.79 13.50 0.08
CA GLU A 102 8.14 14.07 -0.02
C GLU A 102 9.26 13.04 0.27
N PHE A 103 9.14 11.81 -0.25
CA PHE A 103 10.16 10.78 -0.07
C PHE A 103 11.24 10.86 -1.14
N CYS A 104 12.51 10.84 -0.71
CA CYS A 104 13.63 10.56 -1.60
C CYS A 104 13.71 9.04 -1.87
N TRP A 105 13.02 8.56 -2.91
CA TRP A 105 12.97 7.14 -3.24
C TRP A 105 14.34 6.51 -3.50
N ALA A 106 15.30 7.30 -3.99
CA ALA A 106 16.68 6.87 -4.18
C ALA A 106 17.40 6.58 -2.85
N GLU A 107 17.21 7.42 -1.84
CA GLU A 107 17.77 7.18 -0.50
C GLU A 107 17.15 5.94 0.15
N ILE A 108 15.83 5.78 0.03
CA ILE A 108 15.13 4.59 0.54
C ILE A 108 15.66 3.32 -0.15
N ALA A 109 15.81 3.35 -1.48
CA ALA A 109 16.35 2.23 -2.24
C ALA A 109 17.79 1.92 -1.84
N SER A 110 18.64 2.94 -1.71
CA SER A 110 20.04 2.82 -1.30
C SER A 110 20.18 2.22 0.09
N ALA A 111 19.46 2.74 1.08
CA ALA A 111 19.46 2.21 2.44
C ALA A 111 18.97 0.76 2.46
N LYS A 112 17.93 0.43 1.69
CA LYS A 112 17.42 -0.94 1.63
C LYS A 112 18.40 -1.89 0.96
N TYR A 113 19.06 -1.44 -0.11
CA TYR A 113 20.11 -2.17 -0.80
C TYR A 113 21.30 -2.46 0.12
N ALA A 114 21.83 -1.43 0.78
CA ALA A 114 22.95 -1.54 1.72
C ALA A 114 22.65 -2.52 2.86
N SER A 115 21.43 -2.47 3.43
CA SER A 115 21.01 -3.42 4.45
C SER A 115 20.94 -4.87 3.95
N HIS A 116 20.54 -5.09 2.69
CA HIS A 116 20.34 -6.44 2.16
C HIS A 116 21.61 -7.08 1.59
N PHE A 117 22.42 -6.31 0.87
CA PHE A 117 23.64 -6.77 0.18
C PHE A 117 24.93 -6.32 0.85
N GLN A 118 24.85 -5.55 1.94
CA GLN A 118 26.01 -5.08 2.72
C GLN A 118 27.05 -4.32 1.87
N ASN A 119 26.60 -3.67 0.79
CA ASN A 119 27.46 -2.95 -0.15
C ASN A 119 28.61 -3.80 -0.73
N GLN A 120 28.42 -5.12 -0.85
CA GLN A 120 29.39 -5.98 -1.52
C GLN A 120 29.60 -5.54 -2.97
N VAL A 121 30.83 -5.62 -3.48
CA VAL A 121 31.14 -5.26 -4.87
C VAL A 121 30.38 -6.16 -5.83
N ILE A 122 29.83 -5.58 -6.90
CA ILE A 122 29.15 -6.31 -7.97
C ILE A 122 30.23 -7.00 -8.82
N GLN A 123 30.14 -8.33 -8.93
CA GLN A 123 31.20 -9.13 -9.57
C GLN A 123 31.06 -9.24 -11.08
N ASP A 124 29.82 -9.41 -11.54
CA ASP A 124 29.50 -9.62 -12.96
C ASP A 124 28.10 -9.10 -13.29
N TYR A 125 27.75 -9.13 -14.58
CA TYR A 125 26.42 -8.73 -15.05
C TYR A 125 25.29 -9.55 -14.41
N ARG A 126 25.52 -10.83 -14.13
CA ARG A 126 24.51 -11.71 -13.54
C ARG A 126 24.18 -11.28 -12.11
N ASP A 127 25.19 -10.90 -11.33
CA ASP A 127 25.03 -10.34 -10.00
C ASP A 127 24.38 -8.95 -10.05
N TRP A 128 24.79 -8.09 -10.99
CA TRP A 128 24.13 -6.79 -11.22
C TRP A 128 22.63 -6.99 -11.51
N ALA A 129 22.28 -7.86 -12.44
CA ALA A 129 20.90 -8.16 -12.83
C ALA A 129 20.09 -8.72 -11.65
N ARG A 130 20.68 -9.63 -10.86
CA ARG A 130 20.05 -10.18 -9.65
C ARG A 130 19.70 -9.08 -8.64
N ARG A 131 20.62 -8.15 -8.42
CA ARG A 131 20.46 -7.00 -7.50
C ARG A 131 19.46 -5.98 -8.04
N ALA A 132 19.47 -5.70 -9.33
CA ALA A 132 18.49 -4.86 -10.01
C ALA A 132 17.08 -5.45 -9.88
N SER A 133 16.90 -6.75 -10.15
CA SER A 133 15.61 -7.44 -9.99
C SER A 133 15.12 -7.44 -8.55
N TYR A 134 16.00 -7.47 -7.55
CA TYR A 134 15.61 -7.32 -6.15
C TYR A 134 14.92 -5.97 -5.89
N LEU A 135 15.54 -4.87 -6.32
CA LEU A 135 14.98 -3.53 -6.15
C LEU A 135 13.73 -3.32 -7.03
N GLN A 136 13.70 -3.90 -8.23
CA GLN A 136 12.53 -3.86 -9.10
C GLN A 136 11.32 -4.56 -8.45
N ARG A 137 11.50 -5.75 -7.85
CA ARG A 137 10.43 -6.42 -7.09
C ARG A 137 9.97 -5.65 -5.86
N ARG A 138 10.82 -4.76 -5.33
CA ARG A 138 10.46 -3.80 -4.28
C ARG A 138 9.71 -2.59 -4.82
N GLY A 139 9.58 -2.43 -6.15
CA GLY A 139 8.81 -1.37 -6.79
C GLY A 139 9.58 -0.08 -7.07
N PHE A 140 10.92 -0.13 -7.06
CA PHE A 140 11.74 0.99 -7.53
C PHE A 140 11.81 0.99 -9.06
N ASP A 141 11.80 2.18 -9.65
CA ASP A 141 11.95 2.35 -11.09
C ASP A 141 13.40 2.15 -11.55
N THR A 142 13.57 2.03 -12.87
CA THR A 142 14.87 1.77 -13.49
C THR A 142 15.88 2.88 -13.18
N GLU A 143 15.44 4.14 -13.14
CA GLU A 143 16.32 5.27 -12.87
C GLU A 143 16.88 5.23 -11.44
N THR A 144 16.00 4.99 -10.46
CA THR A 144 16.38 4.78 -9.07
C THR A 144 17.35 3.61 -8.92
N ILE A 145 17.07 2.49 -9.61
CA ILE A 145 17.93 1.30 -9.58
C ILE A 145 19.32 1.61 -10.13
N ARG A 146 19.42 2.31 -11.26
CA ARG A 146 20.71 2.73 -11.83
C ARG A 146 21.47 3.66 -10.90
N ARG A 147 20.79 4.60 -10.23
CA ARG A 147 21.43 5.48 -9.25
C ARG A 147 22.02 4.72 -8.06
N VAL A 148 21.39 3.62 -7.64
CA VAL A 148 21.87 2.79 -6.53
C VAL A 148 22.98 1.83 -6.94
N LEU A 149 22.85 1.20 -8.10
CA LEU A 149 23.78 0.13 -8.53
C LEU A 149 24.92 0.62 -9.44
N GLY A 150 24.80 1.83 -10.01
CA GLY A 150 25.57 2.26 -11.15
C GLY A 150 25.10 1.62 -12.46
N GLU A 151 25.57 2.16 -13.58
CA GLU A 151 25.42 1.50 -14.87
C GLU A 151 26.34 0.28 -14.94
N TRP A 152 25.84 -0.84 -15.46
CA TRP A 152 26.72 -1.91 -15.89
C TRP A 152 27.43 -1.46 -17.17
N GLN A 153 28.68 -1.06 -17.03
CA GLN A 153 29.60 -0.99 -18.15
C GLN A 153 30.23 -2.38 -18.28
N SER A 154 30.02 -3.06 -19.41
CA SER A 154 30.75 -4.30 -19.69
C SER A 154 32.25 -4.05 -19.49
N PRO A 155 32.98 -4.92 -18.76
CA PRO A 155 34.42 -4.91 -18.87
C PRO A 155 34.74 -5.16 -20.34
N GLY A 156 35.42 -4.19 -20.97
CA GLY A 156 36.01 -4.39 -22.29
C GLY A 156 37.09 -5.45 -22.27
#